data_AF-A0A947IN41-F1
#
_entry.id   AF-A0A947IN41-F1
#
_cell.length_a   1.000
_cell.length_b   1.000
_cell.length_c   1.000
_cell.angle_alpha   90.00
_cell.angle_beta   90.00
_cell.angle_gamma   90.00
#
_symmetry.space_group_name_H-M   'P 1'
#
loop_
_entity.id
_entity.type
_entity.pdbx_description
1 polymer ?
#
loop_
_entity_poly.entity_id
_entity_poly.type
_entity_poly.pdbx_seq_one_letter_code
_entity_poly.pdbx_strand_id
1 'polypeptide(L)' 'MVSENEFKRIRWACRRGMLELDLVMVPYVDHRCRDLPI' A
#
# COMPACT_ATOMS: atom_id res chain seq x y z
N MET A 1 13.88 -4.43 3.51
CA MET A 1 12.92 -3.56 4.23
C MET A 1 12.54 -2.41 3.31
N VAL A 2 11.28 -2.33 2.89
CA VAL A 2 10.80 -1.21 2.06
C VAL A 2 11.08 0.10 2.79
N SER A 3 11.80 1.02 2.15
CA SER A 3 12.10 2.32 2.73
C SER A 3 10.82 3.15 2.88
N GLU A 4 10.70 3.98 3.92
CA GLU A 4 9.47 4.76 4.20
C GLU A 4 9.01 5.60 3.00
N ASN A 5 9.95 6.05 2.17
CA ASN A 5 9.66 6.79 0.94
C ASN A 5 9.01 5.93 -0.14
N GLU A 6 9.44 4.67 -0.30
CA GLU A 6 8.82 3.73 -1.25
C GLU A 6 7.43 3.33 -0.78
N PHE A 7 7.26 3.12 0.53
CA PHE A 7 5.96 2.82 1.12
C PHE A 7 4.93 3.94 0.86
N LYS A 8 5.34 5.21 1.02
CA LYS A 8 4.47 6.37 0.73
C LYS A 8 4.08 6.44 -0.76
N ARG A 9 5.01 6.11 -1.67
CA ARG A 9 4.73 6.06 -3.11
C ARG A 9 3.74 4.96 -3.48
N ILE A 10 3.93 3.76 -2.92
CA ILE A 10 3.03 2.61 -3.15
C ILE A 10 1.64 2.91 -2.60
N ARG A 11 1.54 3.45 -1.38
CA ARG A 11 0.26 3.86 -0.77
C ARG A 11 -0.48 4.89 -1.62
N TRP A 12 0.23 5.84 -2.22
CA TRP A 12 -0.38 6.85 -3.09
C TRP A 12 -0.83 6.25 -4.43
N ALA A 13 -0.07 5.32 -5.00
CA ALA A 13 -0.43 4.61 -6.23
C ALA A 13 -1.65 3.68 -6.07
N CYS A 14 -1.90 3.21 -4.85
CA CYS A 14 -3.08 2.40 -4.50
C CYS A 14 -4.38 3.20 -4.42
N ARG A 15 -4.31 4.54 -4.33
CA ARG A 15 -5.48 5.41 -4.35
C ARG A 15 -5.97 5.65 -5.77
N ARG A 16 -6.59 4.63 -6.37
CA ARG A 16 -7.28 4.74 -7.66
C ARG A 16 -8.76 5.03 -7.39
N GLY A 17 -9.42 5.82 -8.25
CA GLY A 17 -10.76 6.41 -8.05
C GLY A 17 -11.95 5.43 -7.92
N MET A 18 -11.71 4.20 -7.46
CA MET A 18 -12.69 3.17 -7.16
C MET A 18 -12.65 2.88 -5.66
N LEU A 19 -13.73 3.20 -4.95
CA LEU A 19 -13.80 3.21 -3.49
C LEU A 19 -13.61 1.80 -2.89
N GLU A 20 -14.13 0.78 -3.58
CA GLU A 20 -13.97 -0.63 -3.22
C GLU A 20 -12.51 -1.09 -3.32
N LEU A 21 -11.78 -0.60 -4.32
CA LEU A 21 -10.37 -0.93 -4.48
C LEU A 21 -9.54 -0.25 -3.39
N ASP A 22 -9.82 1.02 -3.07
CA ASP A 22 -9.14 1.76 -1.99
C ASP A 22 -9.33 1.06 -0.63
N LEU A 23 -10.56 0.58 -0.36
CA LEU A 23 -10.92 -0.17 0.85
C LEU A 23 -10.11 -1.46 1.03
N VAL A 24 -9.74 -2.14 -0.07
CA VAL A 24 -8.97 -3.40 -0.02
C VAL A 24 -7.47 -3.13 -0.09
N MET A 25 -7.03 -2.23 -0.97
CA MET A 25 -5.61 -1.98 -1.23
C MET A 25 -4.92 -1.23 -0.09
N VAL A 26 -5.58 -0.26 0.55
CA VAL A 26 -5.00 0.52 1.65
C VAL A 26 -4.63 -0.36 2.86
N PRO A 27 -5.54 -1.18 3.43
CA PRO A 27 -5.17 -2.05 4.54
C PRO A 27 -4.21 -3.16 4.12
N TYR A 28 -4.27 -3.62 2.86
CA TYR A 28 -3.32 -4.59 2.33
C TYR A 28 -1.89 -4.02 2.28
N VAL A 29 -1.72 -2.81 1.75
CA VAL A 29 -0.41 -2.14 1.73
C VAL A 29 0.07 -1.89 3.15
N ASP A 30 -0.81 -1.46 4.06
CA ASP A 30 -0.42 -1.14 5.44
C ASP A 30 0.06 -2.36 6.24
N HIS A 31 -0.68 -3.47 6.17
CA HIS A 31 -0.40 -4.67 6.97
C HIS A 31 0.55 -5.67 6.28
N ARG A 32 0.44 -5.86 4.97
CA ARG A 32 1.19 -6.93 4.24
C ARG A 32 2.44 -6.42 3.56
N CYS A 33 2.49 -5.16 3.12
CA CYS A 33 3.68 -4.63 2.44
C CYS A 33 4.87 -4.41 3.40
N ARG A 34 4.63 -4.23 4.71
CA ARG A 34 5.68 -4.21 5.75
C ARG A 34 6.23 -5.59 6.09
N ASP A 35 5.38 -6.60 6.00
CA ASP A 35 5.69 -7.97 6.39
C ASP A 35 6.34 -8.78 5.26
N LEU A 36 6.17 -8.36 4.01
CA LEU A 36 6.74 -9.06 2.86
C LEU A 36 8.28 -8.97 2.89
N PRO A 37 8.99 -10.09 3.09
CA PRO A 37 10.43 -10.12 2.92
C PRO A 37 10.72 -10.13 1.42
N ILE A 38 11.26 -9.03 0.92
CA ILE A 38 11.96 -8.99 -0.38
C ILE A 38 13.46 -9.21 -0.16
#